data_AF-A0AAP5LS19-F1
#
_entry.id   AF-A0AAP5LS19-F1
#
_cell.length_a   1.000
_cell.length_b   1.000
_cell.length_c   1.000
_cell.angle_alpha   90.00
_cell.angle_beta   90.00
_cell.angle_gamma   90.00
#
_symmetry.space_group_name_H-M   'P 1'
#
loop_
_entity.id
_entity.type
_entity.pdbx_description
1 polymer ?
#
loop_
_entity_poly.entity_id
_entity_poly.type
_entity_poly.pdbx_seq_one_letter_code
_entity_poly.pdbx_strand_id
1 'polypeptide(L)'
;MDESRVARSVSVSDGRLSIEGLSTRYVQDASRRFRLSASGLRFASGFESRDGRLEDNRRFLAEAMVVGGGLRRAGFEGEAGTIGLTLRPLSQAGDQPRLLLMLGYRDEGGEALPFAEAFLAPAVFEALKTDLLSGLAQELSLSATTSLWIREEDRGRAIGESLDWYLGLDADGRSTQPARGFIETIEWRPRPLPAAVEATPAPDPVPHPAHEVEEDWQESAADELRRINWSFRLLLLMLAFMLIVVAMK
;
A
#
# COMPACT_ATOMS: atom_id res chain seq x y z
N MET A 1 29.39 -18.58 11.63
CA MET A 1 29.42 -18.60 10.16
C MET A 1 30.05 -17.28 9.75
N ASP A 2 31.23 -17.35 9.14
CA ASP A 2 32.16 -16.23 9.00
C ASP A 2 31.78 -15.39 7.77
N GLU A 3 31.07 -14.27 7.99
CA GLU A 3 30.81 -13.28 6.94
C GLU A 3 32.10 -12.47 6.67
N SER A 4 33.05 -13.08 5.98
CA SER A 4 34.14 -12.34 5.33
C SER A 4 33.54 -11.49 4.21
N ARG A 5 32.98 -10.33 4.57
CA ARG A 5 32.42 -9.32 3.67
C ARG A 5 33.53 -8.70 2.84
N VAL A 6 33.87 -9.35 1.72
CA VAL A 6 34.52 -8.65 0.61
C VAL A 6 33.57 -7.54 0.20
N ALA A 7 34.02 -6.28 0.31
CA ALA A 7 33.26 -5.14 -0.19
C ALA A 7 33.00 -5.38 -1.69
N ARG A 8 31.72 -5.46 -2.08
CA ARG A 8 31.32 -5.64 -3.47
C ARG A 8 31.04 -4.28 -4.05
N SER A 9 31.76 -3.87 -5.09
CA SER A 9 31.44 -2.61 -5.74
C SER A 9 30.07 -2.70 -6.43
N VAL A 10 29.31 -1.62 -6.30
CA VAL A 10 27.98 -1.49 -6.90
C VAL A 10 28.06 -0.46 -8.01
N SER A 11 27.62 -0.83 -9.21
CA SER A 11 27.61 0.06 -10.36
C SER A 11 26.21 0.19 -10.94
N VAL A 12 25.82 1.43 -11.24
CA VAL A 12 24.58 1.74 -11.94
C VAL A 12 24.96 2.38 -13.28
N SER A 13 24.64 1.70 -14.38
CA SER A 13 24.92 2.17 -15.75
C SER A 13 23.71 1.88 -16.63
N ASP A 14 23.31 2.84 -17.47
CA ASP A 14 22.15 2.73 -18.37
C ASP A 14 20.85 2.28 -17.66
N GLY A 15 20.63 2.72 -16.42
CA GLY A 15 19.46 2.31 -15.62
C GLY A 15 19.47 0.85 -15.16
N ARG A 16 20.63 0.19 -15.25
CA ARG A 16 20.86 -1.17 -14.75
C ARG A 16 21.78 -1.14 -13.55
N LEU A 17 21.42 -1.89 -12.52
CA LEU A 17 22.24 -2.17 -11.35
C LEU A 17 23.00 -3.48 -11.57
N SER A 18 24.32 -3.42 -11.43
CA SER A 18 25.20 -4.58 -11.35
C SER A 18 25.99 -4.57 -10.06
N ILE A 19 26.25 -5.76 -9.52
CA ILE A 19 27.01 -5.96 -8.29
C ILE A 19 28.23 -6.81 -8.63
N GLU A 20 29.42 -6.34 -8.26
CA GLU A 20 30.66 -7.07 -8.50
C GLU A 20 30.60 -8.50 -7.93
N GLY A 21 31.03 -9.46 -8.74
CA GLY A 21 31.01 -10.89 -8.40
C GLY A 21 29.66 -11.57 -8.60
N LEU A 22 28.61 -10.86 -9.04
CA LEU A 22 27.30 -11.45 -9.37
C LEU A 22 26.97 -11.27 -10.86
N SER A 23 26.48 -12.33 -11.49
CA SER A 23 26.00 -12.28 -12.88
C SER A 23 24.60 -11.66 -12.98
N THR A 24 23.83 -11.67 -11.89
CA THR A 24 22.49 -11.09 -11.83
C THR A 24 22.55 -9.58 -12.02
N ARG A 25 21.74 -9.09 -12.97
CA ARG A 25 21.51 -7.66 -13.20
C ARG A 25 20.11 -7.30 -12.77
N TYR A 26 19.94 -6.05 -12.36
CA TYR A 26 18.65 -5.54 -11.95
C TYR A 26 18.30 -4.27 -12.72
N VAL A 27 17.02 -4.03 -12.92
CA VAL A 27 16.47 -2.88 -13.64
C VAL A 27 15.31 -2.29 -12.86
N GLN A 28 15.02 -1.01 -13.06
CA GLN A 28 13.79 -0.39 -12.58
C GLN A 28 12.74 -0.44 -13.68
N ASP A 29 11.49 -0.71 -13.30
CA ASP A 29 10.35 -0.75 -14.22
C ASP A 29 9.19 0.09 -13.66
N ALA A 30 9.15 1.37 -14.07
CA ALA A 30 8.15 2.32 -13.59
C ALA A 30 6.71 1.98 -14.03
N SER A 31 6.52 1.07 -14.99
CA SER A 31 5.19 0.62 -15.42
C SER A 31 4.55 -0.33 -14.40
N ARG A 32 5.35 -0.93 -13.51
CA ARG A 32 4.86 -1.86 -12.50
C ARG A 32 4.58 -1.14 -11.18
N ARG A 33 3.58 -1.64 -10.48
CA ARG A 33 3.17 -1.14 -9.17
C ARG A 33 3.59 -2.12 -8.10
N PHE A 34 4.36 -1.61 -7.14
CA PHE A 34 4.61 -2.31 -5.89
C PHE A 34 3.34 -2.26 -5.05
N ARG A 35 2.97 -3.38 -4.42
CA ARG A 35 1.73 -3.48 -3.63
C ARG A 35 2.01 -4.03 -2.25
N LEU A 36 1.42 -3.40 -1.24
CA LEU A 36 1.40 -3.89 0.14
C LEU A 36 -0.03 -4.16 0.58
N SER A 37 -0.20 -5.21 1.36
CA SER A 37 -1.39 -5.47 2.16
C SER A 37 -0.99 -5.45 3.63
N ALA A 38 -1.71 -4.71 4.45
CA ALA A 38 -1.42 -4.49 5.85
C ALA A 38 -2.63 -4.82 6.73
N SER A 39 -2.33 -5.36 7.91
CA SER A 39 -3.34 -5.70 8.92
C SER A 39 -2.84 -5.31 10.31
N GLY A 40 -3.69 -5.47 11.33
CA GLY A 40 -3.34 -5.10 12.70
C GLY A 40 -3.17 -3.58 12.87
N LEU A 41 -3.93 -2.79 12.10
CA LEU A 41 -3.86 -1.34 12.12
C LEU A 41 -4.20 -0.82 13.53
N ARG A 42 -3.28 -0.04 14.11
CA ARG A 42 -3.48 0.63 15.41
C ARG A 42 -3.06 2.09 15.34
N PHE A 43 -3.84 2.96 15.96
CA PHE A 43 -3.48 4.37 16.10
C PHE A 43 -2.59 4.56 17.34
N ALA A 44 -1.48 5.27 17.15
CA ALA A 44 -0.58 5.69 18.22
C ALA A 44 -0.42 7.20 18.18
N SER A 45 -0.59 7.84 19.33
CA SER A 45 -0.39 9.28 19.50
C SER A 45 0.47 9.56 20.72
N GLY A 46 1.22 10.64 20.67
CA GLY A 46 2.04 11.12 21.77
C GLY A 46 2.78 12.36 21.33
N PHE A 47 3.75 12.77 22.14
CA PHE A 47 4.60 13.89 21.82
C PHE A 47 6.06 13.44 21.76
N GLU A 48 6.82 13.97 20.81
CA GLU A 48 8.27 13.80 20.78
C GLU A 48 8.98 15.16 20.85
N SER A 49 10.09 15.22 21.57
CA SER A 49 10.93 16.42 21.60
C SER A 49 11.90 16.36 20.42
N ARG A 50 11.76 17.30 19.49
CA ARG A 50 12.66 17.47 18.33
C ARG A 50 13.17 18.90 18.31
N ASP A 51 14.49 19.07 18.27
CA ASP A 51 15.15 20.39 18.24
C ASP A 51 14.66 21.36 19.33
N GLY A 52 14.37 20.82 20.53
CA GLY A 52 13.86 21.58 21.68
C GLY A 52 12.39 22.00 21.58
N ARG A 53 11.65 21.55 20.56
CA ARG A 53 10.21 21.75 20.42
C ARG A 53 9.48 20.43 20.63
N LEU A 54 8.32 20.52 21.28
CA LEU A 54 7.41 19.39 21.42
C LEU A 54 6.58 19.28 20.13
N GLU A 55 6.76 18.18 19.39
CA GLU A 55 6.01 17.88 18.17
C GLU A 55 5.01 16.76 18.42
N ASP A 56 3.84 16.90 17.80
CA ASP A 56 2.79 15.88 17.84
C ASP A 56 3.20 14.67 17.00
N ASN A 57 3.25 13.49 17.63
CA ASN A 57 3.73 12.25 17.04
C ASN A 57 2.57 11.28 16.80
N ARG A 58 1.64 11.68 15.94
CA ARG A 58 0.52 10.84 15.49
C ARG A 58 0.96 9.93 14.36
N ARG A 59 0.67 8.64 14.49
CA ARG A 59 0.96 7.64 13.47
C ARG A 59 0.03 6.44 13.58
N PHE A 60 -0.10 5.70 12.49
CA PHE A 60 -0.62 4.34 12.55
C PHE A 60 0.53 3.35 12.45
N LEU A 61 0.37 2.22 13.12
CA LEU A 61 1.28 1.07 13.02
C LEU A 61 0.48 -0.11 12.49
N ALA A 62 1.09 -0.89 11.61
CA ALA A 62 0.51 -2.09 11.03
C ALA A 62 1.59 -3.10 10.62
N GLU A 63 1.19 -4.33 10.41
CA GLU A 63 2.02 -5.38 9.83
C GLU A 63 1.67 -5.54 8.35
N ALA A 64 2.67 -5.38 7.47
CA ALA A 64 2.48 -5.41 6.04
C ALA A 64 3.20 -6.58 5.36
N MET A 65 2.63 -7.03 4.25
CA MET A 65 3.13 -8.10 3.39
C MET A 65 3.13 -7.60 1.94
N VAL A 66 4.10 -8.06 1.15
CA VAL A 66 4.14 -7.78 -0.30
C VAL A 66 3.07 -8.61 -1.00
N VAL A 67 2.32 -7.99 -1.92
CA VAL A 67 1.28 -8.68 -2.70
C VAL A 67 1.81 -9.02 -4.08
N GLY A 68 1.82 -10.32 -4.41
CA GLY A 68 2.25 -10.83 -5.71
C GLY A 68 3.77 -10.88 -5.86
N GLY A 69 4.48 -11.35 -4.82
CA GLY A 69 5.93 -11.56 -4.80
C GLY A 69 6.53 -11.23 -3.43
N GLY A 70 7.85 -11.08 -3.38
CA GLY A 70 8.58 -10.74 -2.14
C GLY A 70 9.35 -9.42 -2.22
N LEU A 71 9.77 -8.91 -1.05
CA LEU A 71 10.76 -7.83 -0.94
C LEU A 71 12.11 -8.43 -0.55
N ARG A 72 13.17 -8.13 -1.29
CA ARG A 72 14.51 -8.71 -1.12
C ARG A 72 15.58 -7.62 -1.13
N ARG A 73 16.80 -7.99 -0.80
CA ARG A 73 18.00 -7.13 -0.91
C ARG A 73 18.84 -7.61 -2.09
N ALA A 74 19.22 -6.71 -2.99
CA ALA A 74 20.02 -7.09 -4.15
C ALA A 74 21.36 -7.69 -3.70
N GLY A 75 21.71 -8.87 -4.21
CA GLY A 75 22.97 -9.56 -3.88
C GLY A 75 23.05 -10.22 -2.50
N PHE A 76 21.97 -10.22 -1.72
CA PHE A 76 21.83 -10.97 -0.47
C PHE A 76 20.78 -12.07 -0.62
N GLU A 77 20.95 -13.14 0.14
CA GLU A 77 19.91 -14.15 0.29
C GLU A 77 18.82 -13.69 1.27
N GLY A 78 17.65 -14.33 1.16
CA GLY A 78 16.50 -14.07 2.01
C GLY A 78 15.45 -13.17 1.36
N GLU A 79 14.23 -13.32 1.87
CA GLU A 79 13.06 -12.52 1.55
C GLU A 79 12.60 -11.86 2.85
N ALA A 80 12.14 -10.62 2.75
CA ALA A 80 11.47 -9.95 3.86
C ALA A 80 10.22 -10.76 4.22
N GLY A 81 10.11 -11.13 5.50
CA GLY A 81 8.83 -11.59 6.05
C GLY A 81 7.89 -10.40 6.27
N THR A 82 7.25 -10.36 7.43
CA THR A 82 6.40 -9.23 7.82
C THR A 82 7.20 -7.93 7.86
N ILE A 83 6.66 -6.90 7.20
CA ILE A 83 7.23 -5.55 7.13
C ILE A 83 6.50 -4.66 8.14
N GLY A 84 7.25 -4.01 9.04
CA GLY A 84 6.66 -3.02 9.93
C GLY A 84 6.24 -1.77 9.16
N LEU A 85 4.92 -1.52 9.04
CA LEU A 85 4.37 -0.36 8.35
C LEU A 85 4.03 0.75 9.33
N THR A 86 4.55 1.95 9.08
CA THR A 86 4.18 3.18 9.80
C THR A 86 3.53 4.16 8.83
N LEU A 87 2.33 4.63 9.16
CA LEU A 87 1.64 5.69 8.41
C LEU A 87 1.72 6.99 9.20
N ARG A 88 2.24 8.06 8.61
CA ARG A 88 2.39 9.38 9.23
C ARG A 88 1.65 10.45 8.44
N PRO A 89 1.13 11.51 9.10
CA PRO A 89 0.67 12.68 8.37
C PRO A 89 1.87 13.43 7.77
N LEU A 90 1.72 13.95 6.57
CA LEU A 90 2.72 14.82 5.95
C LEU A 90 2.64 16.21 6.61
N SER A 91 3.74 16.66 7.23
CA SER A 91 3.77 17.94 7.99
C SER A 91 3.61 19.20 7.14
N GLN A 92 3.74 19.10 5.81
CA GLN A 92 3.60 20.22 4.89
C GLN A 92 2.66 19.83 3.75
N ALA A 93 1.49 20.46 3.70
CA ALA A 93 0.66 20.49 2.52
C ALA A 93 1.33 21.40 1.49
N GLY A 94 2.16 20.83 0.61
CA GLY A 94 2.38 21.46 -0.69
C GLY A 94 1.04 21.49 -1.45
N ASP A 95 0.92 22.31 -2.49
CA ASP A 95 -0.31 22.47 -3.29
C ASP A 95 -0.87 21.16 -3.88
N GLN A 96 -0.10 20.06 -3.83
CA GLN A 96 -0.52 18.74 -4.25
C GLN A 96 -0.50 17.76 -3.07
N PRO A 97 -1.59 17.00 -2.84
CA PRO A 97 -1.61 15.93 -1.85
C PRO A 97 -0.68 14.80 -2.31
N ARG A 98 0.56 14.81 -1.83
CA ARG A 98 1.53 13.77 -2.14
C ARG A 98 1.47 12.68 -1.09
N LEU A 99 1.25 11.45 -1.55
CA LEU A 99 1.38 10.25 -0.73
C LEU A 99 2.72 9.61 -1.05
N LEU A 100 3.60 9.51 -0.05
CA LEU A 100 4.96 9.02 -0.22
C LEU A 100 5.12 7.67 0.46
N LEU A 101 5.97 6.81 -0.11
CA LEU A 101 6.37 5.54 0.47
C LEU A 101 7.90 5.47 0.54
N MET A 102 8.42 5.03 1.67
CA MET A 102 9.81 4.66 1.87
C MET A 102 9.88 3.21 2.35
N LEU A 103 10.75 2.41 1.74
CA LEU A 103 11.00 1.02 2.11
C LEU A 103 12.47 0.84 2.39
N GLY A 104 12.81 0.05 3.39
CA GLY A 104 14.21 -0.22 3.69
C GLY A 104 14.39 -1.29 4.74
N TYR A 105 15.64 -1.45 5.16
CA TYR A 105 16.01 -2.21 6.34
C TYR A 105 16.61 -1.25 7.36
N ARG A 106 16.30 -1.44 8.63
CA ARG A 106 16.91 -0.71 9.74
C ARG A 106 17.54 -1.71 10.70
N ASP A 107 18.64 -1.31 11.30
CA ASP A 107 19.28 -2.09 12.36
C ASP A 107 18.54 -1.84 13.67
N GLU A 108 17.88 -2.86 14.19
CA GLU A 108 17.26 -2.86 15.51
C GLU A 108 17.87 -4.00 16.32
N GLY A 109 18.78 -3.65 17.24
CA GLY A 109 19.41 -4.63 18.13
C GLY A 109 20.41 -5.57 17.44
N GLY A 110 21.03 -5.16 16.34
CA GLY A 110 21.95 -5.98 15.54
C GLY A 110 21.25 -6.83 14.48
N GLU A 111 19.92 -6.77 14.39
CA GLU A 111 19.12 -7.44 13.37
C GLU A 111 18.61 -6.42 12.35
N ALA A 112 18.80 -6.73 11.06
CA ALA A 112 18.27 -5.91 9.98
C ALA A 112 16.78 -6.24 9.76
N LEU A 113 15.89 -5.37 10.25
CA LEU A 113 14.44 -5.54 10.13
C LEU A 113 13.88 -4.72 8.96
N PRO A 114 13.00 -5.30 8.13
CA PRO A 114 12.35 -4.59 7.03
C PRO A 114 11.30 -3.61 7.57
N PHE A 115 11.26 -2.41 7.01
CA PHE A 115 10.27 -1.40 7.34
C PHE A 115 9.68 -0.74 6.10
N ALA A 116 8.45 -0.26 6.25
CA ALA A 116 7.79 0.64 5.33
C ALA A 116 7.28 1.87 6.09
N GLU A 117 7.52 3.05 5.54
CA GLU A 117 7.02 4.30 6.09
C GLU A 117 6.26 5.06 5.00
N ALA A 118 4.97 5.30 5.24
CA ALA A 118 4.11 6.04 4.34
C ALA A 118 3.77 7.41 4.93
N PHE A 119 3.87 8.44 4.11
CA PHE A 119 3.48 9.80 4.48
C PHE A 119 2.20 10.15 3.74
N LEU A 120 1.13 10.36 4.49
CA LEU A 120 -0.21 10.56 3.98
C LEU A 120 -0.58 12.05 3.99
N ALA A 121 -1.36 12.46 3.00
CA ALA A 121 -2.01 13.77 3.03
C ALA A 121 -2.90 13.87 4.28
N PRO A 122 -2.95 15.04 4.96
CA PRO A 122 -3.70 15.19 6.20
C PRO A 122 -5.16 14.71 6.12
N ALA A 123 -5.86 15.00 5.01
CA ALA A 123 -7.23 14.55 4.81
C ALA A 123 -7.38 13.02 4.78
N VAL A 124 -6.45 12.32 4.12
CA VAL A 124 -6.43 10.84 4.07
C VAL A 124 -6.12 10.27 5.45
N PHE A 125 -5.20 10.88 6.18
CA PHE A 125 -4.83 10.47 7.53
C PHE A 125 -6.00 10.58 8.52
N GLU A 126 -6.74 11.70 8.49
CA GLU A 126 -7.91 11.89 9.37
C GLU A 126 -9.11 11.02 8.95
N ALA A 127 -9.29 10.77 7.65
CA ALA A 127 -10.31 9.83 7.16
C ALA A 127 -10.03 8.41 7.69
N LEU A 128 -8.79 7.92 7.51
CA LEU A 128 -8.37 6.62 8.04
C LEU A 128 -8.54 6.52 9.56
N LYS A 129 -8.23 7.61 10.28
CA LYS A 129 -8.43 7.67 11.74
C LYS A 129 -9.89 7.49 12.11
N THR A 130 -10.78 8.21 11.44
CA THR A 130 -12.22 8.18 11.69
C THR A 130 -12.78 6.78 11.44
N ASP A 131 -12.39 6.17 10.31
CA ASP A 131 -12.84 4.84 9.93
C ASP A 131 -12.26 3.75 10.83
N LEU A 132 -11.00 3.86 11.26
CA LEU A 132 -10.40 2.94 12.23
C LEU A 132 -11.16 2.98 13.56
N LEU A 133 -11.45 4.18 14.09
CA LEU A 133 -12.18 4.34 15.34
C LEU A 133 -13.63 3.84 15.25
N SER A 134 -14.19 3.84 14.03
CA SER A 134 -15.54 3.32 13.74
C SER A 134 -15.54 1.81 13.38
N GLY A 135 -14.37 1.15 13.41
CA GLY A 135 -14.23 -0.27 13.06
C GLY A 135 -14.27 -0.59 11.56
N LEU A 136 -14.30 0.44 10.71
CA LEU A 136 -14.40 0.36 9.25
C LEU A 136 -13.04 0.22 8.56
N ALA A 137 -11.93 0.41 9.27
CA ALA A 137 -10.57 0.26 8.74
C ALA A 137 -9.75 -0.73 9.58
N GLN A 138 -9.70 -2.00 9.16
CA GLN A 138 -8.92 -3.05 9.84
C GLN A 138 -7.85 -3.67 8.94
N GLU A 139 -8.12 -3.69 7.64
CA GLU A 139 -7.17 -4.06 6.60
C GLU A 139 -6.92 -2.87 5.70
N LEU A 140 -5.68 -2.70 5.26
CA LEU A 140 -5.24 -1.60 4.41
C LEU A 140 -4.42 -2.14 3.24
N SER A 141 -4.73 -1.71 2.03
CA SER A 141 -3.95 -2.01 0.84
C SER A 141 -3.45 -0.73 0.21
N LEU A 142 -2.22 -0.76 -0.29
CA LEU A 142 -1.68 0.36 -1.08
C LEU A 142 -0.94 -0.14 -2.31
N SER A 143 -0.93 0.69 -3.35
CA SER A 143 -0.11 0.52 -4.53
C SER A 143 0.78 1.75 -4.74
N ALA A 144 2.02 1.53 -5.17
CA ALA A 144 2.99 2.59 -5.36
C ALA A 144 3.89 2.36 -6.57
N THR A 145 4.24 3.46 -7.24
CA THR A 145 5.41 3.50 -8.13
C THR A 145 6.65 3.70 -7.26
N THR A 146 7.64 2.83 -7.37
CA THR A 146 8.81 2.87 -6.49
C THR A 146 10.10 2.83 -7.28
N SER A 147 11.20 3.20 -6.64
CA SER A 147 12.56 3.01 -7.14
C SER A 147 13.12 1.61 -6.83
N LEU A 148 12.26 0.63 -6.52
CA LEU A 148 12.68 -0.75 -6.32
C LEU A 148 13.18 -1.35 -7.63
N TRP A 149 14.11 -2.27 -7.51
CA TRP A 149 14.69 -3.00 -8.63
C TRP A 149 13.97 -4.32 -8.83
N ILE A 150 13.97 -4.83 -10.05
CA ILE A 150 13.55 -6.19 -10.41
C ILE A 150 14.71 -6.85 -11.14
N ARG A 151 14.78 -8.18 -11.18
CA ARG A 151 15.81 -8.83 -12.00
C ARG A 151 15.57 -8.54 -13.47
N GLU A 152 16.65 -8.37 -14.24
CA GLU A 152 16.55 -8.08 -15.67
C GLU A 152 15.80 -9.19 -16.43
N GLU A 153 15.98 -10.45 -16.01
CA GLU A 153 15.28 -11.62 -16.57
C GLU A 153 13.74 -11.56 -16.39
N ASP A 154 13.27 -10.90 -15.34
CA ASP A 154 11.85 -10.80 -15.01
C ASP A 154 11.15 -9.60 -15.68
N ARG A 155 11.91 -8.76 -16.40
CA ARG A 155 11.35 -7.57 -17.07
C ARG A 155 10.22 -7.93 -18.04
N GLY A 156 10.34 -9.06 -18.73
CA GLY A 156 9.37 -9.54 -19.72
C GLY A 156 8.13 -10.24 -19.16
N ARG A 157 8.02 -10.43 -17.83
CA ARG A 157 6.85 -11.08 -17.21
C ARG A 157 5.56 -10.33 -17.50
N ALA A 158 4.42 -11.00 -17.53
CA ALA A 158 3.15 -10.31 -17.73
C ALA A 158 2.81 -9.41 -16.53
N ILE A 159 1.97 -8.41 -16.74
CA ILE A 159 1.44 -7.60 -15.63
C ILE A 159 0.50 -8.48 -14.80
N GLY A 160 0.69 -8.51 -13.49
CA GLY A 160 -0.11 -9.30 -12.55
C GLY A 160 0.52 -10.63 -12.15
N GLU A 161 1.56 -11.09 -12.84
CA GLU A 161 2.37 -12.24 -12.41
C GLU A 161 3.18 -11.90 -11.14
N SER A 162 3.48 -12.94 -10.36
CA SER A 162 4.31 -12.80 -9.16
C SER A 162 5.71 -12.32 -9.54
N LEU A 163 6.19 -11.29 -8.85
CA LEU A 163 7.45 -10.61 -9.12
C LEU A 163 8.15 -10.18 -7.83
N ASP A 164 9.42 -10.54 -7.71
CA ASP A 164 10.24 -10.13 -6.59
C ASP A 164 10.83 -8.73 -6.80
N TRP A 165 10.80 -7.95 -5.74
CA TRP A 165 11.30 -6.58 -5.69
C TRP A 165 12.56 -6.51 -4.84
N TYR A 166 13.54 -5.74 -5.28
CA TYR A 166 14.85 -5.67 -4.67
C TYR A 166 15.16 -4.24 -4.25
N LEU A 167 15.54 -4.08 -2.97
CA LEU A 167 16.23 -2.89 -2.53
C LEU A 167 17.65 -2.90 -3.07
N GLY A 168 18.08 -1.74 -3.59
CA GLY A 168 19.45 -1.55 -4.05
C GLY A 168 20.43 -1.56 -2.87
N LEU A 169 21.71 -1.48 -3.21
CA LEU A 169 22.79 -1.34 -2.24
C LEU A 169 23.40 0.06 -2.34
N ASP A 170 24.07 0.49 -1.27
CA ASP A 170 24.95 1.65 -1.33
C ASP A 170 26.17 1.41 -2.25
N ALA A 171 26.92 2.46 -2.55
CA ALA A 171 28.07 2.39 -3.45
C ALA A 171 29.14 1.38 -2.98
N ASP A 172 29.27 1.21 -1.66
CA ASP A 172 30.23 0.29 -1.04
C ASP A 172 29.71 -1.16 -0.97
N GLY A 173 28.46 -1.40 -1.38
CA GLY A 173 27.79 -2.70 -1.36
C GLY A 173 27.56 -3.30 0.03
N ARG A 174 27.66 -2.48 1.08
CA ARG A 174 27.63 -2.90 2.49
C ARG A 174 26.28 -2.74 3.11
N SER A 175 25.55 -1.70 2.73
CA SER A 175 24.23 -1.40 3.27
C SER A 175 23.17 -1.38 2.18
N THR A 176 21.94 -1.71 2.59
CA THR A 176 20.79 -1.63 1.70
C THR A 176 20.34 -0.18 1.58
N GLN A 177 20.24 0.31 0.35
CA GLN A 177 19.71 1.65 0.09
C GLN A 177 18.17 1.63 0.18
N PRO A 178 17.56 2.53 0.97
CA PRO A 178 16.11 2.63 1.02
C PRO A 178 15.51 3.01 -0.34
N ALA A 179 14.46 2.31 -0.75
CA ALA A 179 13.67 2.69 -1.92
C ALA A 179 12.63 3.74 -1.54
N ARG A 180 12.34 4.63 -2.49
CA ARG A 180 11.33 5.68 -2.35
C ARG A 180 10.30 5.54 -3.46
N GLY A 181 9.09 5.98 -3.19
CA GLY A 181 8.00 5.90 -4.14
C GLY A 181 6.86 6.85 -3.85
N PHE A 182 5.93 6.91 -4.80
CA PHE A 182 4.68 7.62 -4.70
C PHE A 182 3.55 6.60 -4.61
N ILE A 183 2.72 6.74 -3.58
CA ILE A 183 1.53 5.91 -3.42
C ILE A 183 0.48 6.45 -4.39
N GLU A 184 -0.04 5.57 -5.23
CA GLU A 184 -1.07 5.91 -6.22
C GLU A 184 -2.47 5.62 -5.69
N THR A 185 -2.61 4.51 -4.97
CA THR A 185 -3.87 4.11 -4.35
C THR A 185 -3.61 3.66 -2.93
N ILE A 186 -4.54 4.02 -2.04
CA ILE A 186 -4.61 3.54 -0.67
C ILE A 186 -6.08 3.31 -0.35
N GLU A 187 -6.38 2.11 0.10
CA GLU A 187 -7.74 1.65 0.37
C GLU A 187 -7.73 0.92 1.71
N TRP A 188 -8.83 1.01 2.45
CA TRP A 188 -9.01 0.26 3.69
C TRP A 188 -10.43 -0.26 3.78
N ARG A 189 -10.57 -1.36 4.51
CA ARG A 189 -11.86 -2.05 4.67
C ARG A 189 -12.01 -2.64 6.07
N PRO A 190 -13.25 -2.92 6.50
CA PRO A 190 -13.49 -3.75 7.67
C PRO A 190 -12.88 -5.14 7.46
N ARG A 191 -12.47 -5.81 8.53
CA ARG A 191 -12.07 -7.21 8.44
C ARG A 191 -13.30 -8.01 7.99
N PRO A 192 -13.19 -8.91 6.99
CA PRO A 192 -14.27 -9.83 6.67
C PRO A 192 -14.66 -10.57 7.95
N LEU A 193 -15.93 -10.46 8.36
CA LEU A 193 -16.47 -11.33 9.40
C LEU A 193 -16.14 -12.77 8.96
N PRO A 194 -15.58 -13.61 9.84
CA PRO A 194 -15.45 -15.02 9.51
C PRO A 194 -16.84 -15.48 9.11
N ALA A 195 -16.99 -15.95 7.86
CA ALA A 195 -18.24 -16.51 7.39
C ALA A 195 -18.71 -17.45 8.49
N ALA A 196 -19.89 -17.15 9.05
CA ALA A 196 -20.46 -17.97 10.11
C ALA A 196 -20.33 -19.40 9.63
N VAL A 197 -19.56 -20.21 10.37
CA VAL A 197 -19.41 -21.64 10.13
C VAL A 197 -20.81 -22.14 9.87
N GLU A 198 -21.07 -22.62 8.64
CA GLU A 198 -22.35 -23.22 8.26
C GLU A 198 -22.76 -24.09 9.43
N ALA A 199 -23.81 -23.66 10.13
CA ALA A 199 -24.41 -24.47 11.15
C ALA A 199 -24.75 -25.79 10.46
N THR A 200 -24.15 -26.86 10.98
CA THR A 200 -24.44 -28.27 10.73
C THR A 200 -25.83 -28.45 10.09
N PRO A 201 -25.97 -29.17 8.97
CA PRO A 201 -27.24 -29.28 8.28
C PRO A 201 -28.25 -29.95 9.21
N ALA A 202 -29.20 -29.16 9.74
CA ALA A 202 -30.41 -29.69 10.31
C ALA A 202 -31.34 -30.10 9.14
N PRO A 203 -32.08 -31.20 9.26
CA PRO A 203 -32.87 -31.76 8.17
C PRO A 203 -34.11 -30.88 7.85
N ASP A 204 -34.32 -30.62 6.56
CA ASP A 204 -35.50 -29.96 5.96
C ASP A 204 -36.74 -30.89 5.88
N PRO A 205 -37.97 -30.40 5.60
CA PRO A 205 -38.67 -29.28 6.25
C PRO A 205 -40.17 -29.63 6.52
N VAL A 206 -40.86 -28.87 7.37
CA VAL A 206 -42.35 -28.88 7.42
C VAL A 206 -42.85 -27.48 7.03
N PRO A 207 -43.72 -27.34 6.02
CA PRO A 207 -44.11 -26.03 5.50
C PRO A 207 -45.26 -25.48 6.33
N HIS A 208 -45.20 -24.23 6.80
CA HIS A 208 -46.35 -23.40 7.17
C HIS A 208 -45.94 -21.89 7.10
N PRO A 209 -46.92 -20.96 6.99
CA PRO A 209 -46.91 -19.91 5.96
C PRO A 209 -46.31 -18.57 6.39
N ALA A 210 -45.96 -17.79 5.36
CA ALA A 210 -45.58 -16.39 5.27
C ALA A 210 -45.80 -15.51 6.51
N HIS A 211 -44.73 -14.86 6.97
CA HIS A 211 -44.69 -13.42 7.28
C HIS A 211 -43.36 -12.86 6.76
N GLU A 212 -43.49 -11.82 5.94
CA GLU A 212 -42.45 -10.96 5.37
C GLU A 212 -41.62 -10.30 6.49
N VAL A 213 -40.32 -10.10 6.27
CA VAL A 213 -39.60 -8.81 6.24
C VAL A 213 -38.10 -9.14 6.14
N GLU A 214 -37.58 -9.44 4.95
CA GLU A 214 -36.13 -9.45 4.71
C GLU A 214 -35.75 -9.30 3.22
N GLU A 215 -36.40 -8.39 2.48
CA GLU A 215 -36.00 -8.06 1.09
C GLU A 215 -35.91 -6.54 0.79
N ASP A 216 -36.13 -5.66 1.77
CA ASP A 216 -36.25 -4.21 1.50
C ASP A 216 -34.89 -3.46 1.47
N TRP A 217 -33.80 -4.05 1.98
CA TRP A 217 -32.50 -3.37 2.09
C TRP A 217 -31.62 -3.50 0.84
N GLN A 218 -31.73 -4.60 0.09
CA GLN A 218 -30.92 -4.83 -1.12
C GLN A 218 -31.50 -4.13 -2.35
N GLU A 219 -32.83 -4.06 -2.48
CA GLU A 219 -33.47 -3.28 -3.55
C GLU A 219 -33.29 -1.78 -3.36
N SER A 220 -33.37 -1.27 -2.11
CA SER A 220 -33.15 0.14 -1.80
C SER A 220 -31.73 0.63 -2.16
N ALA A 221 -30.68 -0.15 -1.86
CA ALA A 221 -29.31 0.25 -2.16
C ALA A 221 -29.01 0.25 -3.67
N ALA A 222 -29.54 -0.73 -4.40
CA ALA A 222 -29.35 -0.83 -5.85
C ALA A 222 -30.07 0.31 -6.60
N ASP A 223 -31.27 0.68 -6.17
CA ASP A 223 -32.01 1.80 -6.75
C ASP A 223 -31.40 3.16 -6.39
N GLU A 224 -30.82 3.30 -5.20
CA GLU A 224 -30.10 4.51 -4.79
C GLU A 224 -28.80 4.70 -5.61
N LEU A 225 -28.04 3.63 -5.83
CA LEU A 225 -26.87 3.60 -6.72
C LEU A 225 -27.24 3.93 -8.18
N ARG A 226 -28.37 3.42 -8.67
CA ARG A 226 -28.87 3.70 -10.02
C ARG A 226 -29.31 5.16 -10.17
N ARG A 227 -29.91 5.74 -9.13
CA ARG A 227 -30.32 7.14 -9.08
C ARG A 227 -29.12 8.09 -9.00
N ILE A 228 -28.07 7.74 -8.27
CA ILE A 228 -26.80 8.48 -8.19
C ILE A 228 -26.07 8.46 -9.54
N ASN A 229 -26.01 7.29 -10.20
CA ASN A 229 -25.38 7.19 -11.53
C ASN A 229 -26.14 8.03 -12.57
N TRP A 230 -27.47 8.08 -12.49
CA TRP A 230 -28.30 8.90 -13.38
C TRP A 230 -28.14 10.41 -13.15
N SER A 231 -28.11 10.85 -11.88
CA SER A 231 -27.92 12.27 -11.54
C SER A 231 -26.53 12.77 -11.95
N PHE A 232 -25.50 11.93 -11.80
CA PHE A 232 -24.13 12.27 -12.22
C PHE A 232 -24.02 12.42 -13.74
N ARG A 233 -24.74 11.57 -14.49
CA ARG A 233 -24.80 11.66 -15.95
C ARG A 233 -25.47 12.95 -16.43
N LEU A 234 -26.54 13.38 -15.76
CA LEU A 234 -27.22 14.66 -16.01
C LEU A 234 -26.33 15.87 -15.66
N LEU A 235 -25.59 15.80 -14.54
CA LEU A 235 -24.64 16.84 -14.14
C LEU A 235 -23.53 17.02 -15.20
N LEU A 236 -22.94 15.92 -15.67
CA LEU A 236 -21.92 15.94 -16.73
C LEU A 236 -22.46 16.53 -18.03
N LEU A 237 -23.71 16.20 -18.40
CA LEU A 237 -24.38 16.73 -19.58
C LEU A 237 -24.62 18.24 -19.47
N MET A 238 -25.03 18.72 -18.29
CA MET A 238 -25.23 20.15 -18.05
C MET A 238 -23.90 20.92 -18.06
N LEU A 239 -22.84 20.35 -17.48
CA LEU A 239 -21.50 20.91 -17.50
C LEU A 239 -20.97 21.01 -18.94
N ALA A 240 -21.12 19.95 -19.73
CA ALA A 240 -20.74 19.94 -21.14
C ALA A 240 -21.52 20.99 -21.94
N PHE A 241 -22.83 21.12 -21.69
CA PHE A 241 -23.64 22.16 -22.34
C PHE A 241 -23.19 23.56 -21.95
N MET A 242 -22.91 23.81 -20.66
CA MET A 242 -22.42 25.10 -20.21
C MET A 242 -21.06 25.46 -20.84
N LEU A 243 -20.15 24.49 -20.96
CA LEU A 243 -18.86 24.66 -21.64
C LEU A 243 -19.04 25.00 -23.13
N ILE A 244 -19.99 24.36 -23.81
CA ILE A 244 -20.33 24.68 -25.21
C ILE A 244 -20.88 26.10 -25.33
N VAL A 245 -21.79 26.52 -24.45
CA VAL A 245 -22.37 27.87 -24.46
C VAL A 245 -21.31 28.94 -24.19
N VAL A 246 -20.38 28.69 -23.27
CA VAL A 246 -19.25 29.60 -23.00
C VAL A 246 -18.30 29.65 -24.19
N ALA A 247 -18.04 28.53 -24.86
CA ALA A 247 -17.19 28.49 -26.04
C ALA A 247 -17.82 29.14 -27.29
N MET A 248 -19.15 29.26 -27.33
CA MET A 248 -19.89 29.90 -28.42
C MET A 248 -20.09 31.41 -28.24
N LYS A 249 -19.64 32.00 -27.12
CA LYS A 249 -19.73 33.43 -26.82
C LYS A 249 -18.36 34.08 -26.90
#